data_AF-A0A3S0QIY9-F1
#
_entry.id   AF-A0A3S0QIY9-F1
#
_cell.length_a   1.000
_cell.length_b   1.000
_cell.length_c   1.000
_cell.angle_alpha   90.00
_cell.angle_beta   90.00
_cell.angle_gamma   90.00
#
_symmetry.space_group_name_H-M   'P 1'
#
loop_
_entity.id
_entity.type
_entity.pdbx_description
1 polymer ?
#
loop_
_entity_poly.entity_id
_entity_poly.type
_entity_poly.pdbx_seq_one_letter_code
_entity_poly.pdbx_strand_id
1 'polypeptide(L)'
;MKNVIKLGLAALLSVNFMTAQAQNTSTGNDNSLLWEVSGNGLSKPSYIAGTFHILCNRDFDIKPKVWNALNQAENFVTEINYTDQNEMASIQKMMNADKKYLNN
;
A
#
# COMPACT_ATOMS: atom_id res chain seq x y z
N MET A 1 20.76 -56.82 7.48
CA MET A 1 21.52 -55.69 6.88
C MET A 1 20.76 -54.97 5.77
N LYS A 2 20.22 -55.66 4.74
CA LYS A 2 19.50 -54.98 3.64
C LYS A 2 18.24 -54.23 4.09
N ASN A 3 17.50 -54.75 5.06
CA ASN A 3 16.27 -54.11 5.56
C ASN A 3 16.53 -52.91 6.49
N VAL A 4 17.63 -52.93 7.27
CA VAL A 4 18.02 -51.79 8.11
C VAL A 4 18.55 -50.62 7.27
N ILE A 5 19.22 -50.90 6.15
CA ILE A 5 19.64 -49.86 5.19
C ILE A 5 18.42 -49.22 4.51
N LYS A 6 17.40 -50.02 4.14
CA LYS A 6 16.14 -49.51 3.57
C LYS A 6 15.35 -48.65 4.56
N LEU A 7 15.29 -49.05 5.83
CA LEU A 7 14.66 -48.26 6.90
C LEU A 7 15.40 -46.94 7.17
N GLY A 8 16.73 -46.95 7.16
CA GLY A 8 17.54 -45.73 7.27
C GLY A 8 17.33 -44.76 6.11
N LEU A 9 17.22 -45.27 4.87
CA LEU A 9 16.93 -44.44 3.70
C LEU A 9 15.52 -43.82 3.75
N ALA A 10 14.52 -44.59 4.19
CA ALA A 10 13.14 -44.10 4.35
C ALA A 10 13.01 -43.02 5.44
N ALA A 11 13.79 -43.14 6.52
CA ALA A 11 13.86 -42.13 7.57
C ALA A 11 14.52 -40.82 7.09
N LEU A 12 15.54 -40.90 6.21
CA LEU A 12 16.18 -39.72 5.62
C LEU A 12 15.28 -38.99 4.60
N LEU A 13 14.44 -39.71 3.85
CA LEU A 13 13.49 -39.14 2.89
C LEU A 13 12.31 -38.42 3.55
N SER A 14 11.96 -38.77 4.79
CA SER A 14 10.80 -38.23 5.52
C SER A 14 11.06 -36.91 6.26
N VAL A 15 12.31 -36.44 6.35
CA VAL A 15 12.66 -35.19 7.06
C VAL A 15 12.36 -33.92 6.23
N ASN A 16 12.02 -34.04 4.95
CA ASN A 16 11.89 -32.88 4.04
C ASN A 16 10.49 -32.22 3.99
N PHE A 17 9.56 -32.54 4.89
CA PHE A 17 8.15 -32.10 4.77
C PHE A 17 7.69 -30.96 5.68
N MET A 18 8.57 -30.25 6.41
CA MET A 18 8.12 -29.32 7.47
C MET A 18 8.70 -27.90 7.44
N THR A 19 8.83 -27.27 6.27
CA THR A 19 9.08 -25.81 6.20
C THR A 19 8.14 -25.07 5.25
N ALA A 20 6.88 -25.48 5.16
CA ALA A 20 5.86 -24.67 4.49
C ALA A 20 5.42 -23.52 5.42
N GLN A 21 6.12 -22.38 5.35
CA GLN A 21 5.68 -21.10 5.92
C GLN A 21 4.57 -20.52 5.03
N ALA A 22 3.38 -21.12 5.06
CA ALA A 22 2.23 -20.69 4.25
C ALA A 22 1.32 -19.68 4.97
N GLN A 23 1.51 -19.47 6.28
CA GLN A 23 0.69 -18.55 7.05
C GLN A 23 1.32 -17.16 7.06
N ASN A 24 0.77 -16.27 6.24
CA ASN A 24 1.06 -14.84 6.33
C ASN A 24 0.50 -14.32 7.67
N THR A 25 1.35 -14.17 8.68
CA THR A 25 1.02 -13.58 9.99
C THR A 25 0.90 -12.06 9.90
N SER A 26 0.13 -11.55 8.92
CA SER A 26 -0.15 -10.11 8.83
C SER A 26 -1.11 -9.72 9.94
N THR A 27 -0.57 -9.45 11.12
CA THR A 27 -1.31 -9.09 12.34
C THR A 27 -1.31 -7.59 12.63
N GLY A 28 -1.29 -6.70 11.64
CA GLY A 28 -1.22 -5.27 11.99
C GLY A 28 -1.33 -4.21 10.90
N ASN A 29 -1.91 -4.51 9.73
CA ASN A 29 -1.98 -3.55 8.63
C ASN A 29 -3.39 -3.09 8.25
N ASP A 30 -4.39 -3.39 9.07
CA ASP A 30 -5.79 -3.13 8.76
C ASP A 30 -6.13 -1.62 8.65
N ASN A 31 -5.24 -0.75 9.16
CA ASN A 31 -5.44 0.70 9.20
C ASN A 31 -4.35 1.50 8.45
N SER A 32 -3.80 0.95 7.34
CA SER A 32 -2.87 1.71 6.49
C SER A 32 -3.60 2.44 5.36
N LEU A 33 -3.23 3.70 5.12
CA LEU A 33 -3.59 4.42 3.91
C LEU A 33 -2.57 4.23 2.78
N LEU A 34 -1.37 3.70 3.05
CA LEU A 34 -0.34 3.48 2.04
C LEU A 34 -0.12 1.98 1.81
N TRP A 35 -0.19 1.57 0.55
CA TRP A 35 -0.03 0.19 0.12
C TRP A 35 1.00 0.10 -1.00
N GLU A 36 1.87 -0.90 -0.92
CA GLU A 36 2.80 -1.26 -1.99
C GLU A 36 2.21 -2.40 -2.83
N VAL A 37 2.26 -2.26 -4.14
CA VAL A 37 1.85 -3.25 -5.13
C VAL A 37 3.11 -3.75 -5.85
N SER A 38 3.36 -5.05 -5.79
CA SER A 38 4.52 -5.70 -6.38
C SER A 38 4.15 -7.05 -7.01
N GLY A 39 5.04 -7.61 -7.84
CA GLY A 39 4.78 -8.86 -8.57
C GLY A 39 4.06 -8.68 -9.91
N ASN A 40 3.43 -9.75 -10.42
CA ASN A 40 2.70 -9.79 -11.71
C ASN A 40 3.45 -9.16 -12.91
N GLY A 41 4.77 -9.36 -13.00
CA GLY A 41 5.60 -8.82 -14.08
C GLY A 41 6.03 -7.35 -13.92
N LEU A 42 5.69 -6.71 -12.80
CA LEU A 42 6.21 -5.37 -12.48
C LEU A 42 7.72 -5.43 -12.21
N SER A 43 8.49 -4.58 -12.92
CA SER A 43 9.94 -4.45 -12.74
C SER A 43 10.32 -3.61 -11.52
N LYS A 44 9.40 -2.76 -11.03
CA LYS A 44 9.51 -1.93 -9.83
C LYS A 44 8.16 -1.91 -9.10
N PRO A 45 8.13 -1.72 -7.77
CA PRO A 45 6.87 -1.59 -7.04
C PRO A 45 6.09 -0.35 -7.49
N SER A 46 4.77 -0.42 -7.37
CA SER A 46 3.85 0.70 -7.46
C SER A 46 3.22 0.97 -6.09
N TYR A 47 2.67 2.16 -5.88
CA TYR A 47 2.12 2.54 -4.58
C TYR A 47 0.69 3.07 -4.73
N ILE A 48 -0.19 2.66 -3.83
CA ILE A 48 -1.55 3.19 -3.71
C ILE A 48 -1.64 3.90 -2.36
N ALA A 49 -1.88 5.20 -2.40
CA ALA A 49 -2.25 5.99 -1.23
C ALA A 49 -3.77 6.20 -1.25
N GLY A 50 -4.44 5.90 -0.15
CA GLY A 50 -5.86 6.19 0.05
C GLY A 50 -6.13 7.69 0.06
N THR A 51 -7.40 8.04 -0.09
CA THR A 51 -7.84 9.43 -0.05
C THR A 51 -7.74 10.00 1.37
N PHE A 52 -7.48 11.29 1.46
CA PHE A 52 -7.56 12.04 2.70
C PHE A 52 -8.29 13.36 2.43
N HIS A 53 -8.98 13.88 3.44
CA HIS A 53 -9.65 15.17 3.32
C HIS A 53 -8.63 16.29 3.16
N ILE A 54 -9.00 17.37 2.47
CA ILE A 54 -8.18 18.58 2.43
C ILE A 54 -7.99 19.08 3.87
N LEU A 55 -6.73 19.11 4.32
CA LEU A 55 -6.35 19.52 5.66
C LEU A 55 -5.88 20.98 5.68
N CYS A 56 -6.02 21.64 6.83
CA CYS A 56 -5.35 22.91 7.06
C CYS A 56 -3.82 22.71 7.06
N ASN A 57 -3.05 23.69 6.60
CA ASN A 57 -1.59 23.59 6.50
C ASN A 57 -0.90 23.18 7.82
N ARG A 58 -1.45 23.59 8.97
CA ARG A 58 -0.87 23.22 10.28
C ARG A 58 -1.04 21.74 10.64
N ASP A 59 -2.05 21.10 10.06
CA ASP A 59 -2.45 19.72 10.35
C ASP A 59 -1.99 18.76 9.24
N PHE A 60 -1.43 19.30 8.16
CA PHE A 60 -0.91 18.53 7.05
C PHE A 60 0.52 18.05 7.35
N ASP A 61 0.69 16.73 7.41
CA ASP A 61 1.99 16.08 7.63
C ASP A 61 2.13 14.86 6.71
N ILE A 62 3.16 14.88 5.85
CA ILE A 62 3.49 13.74 5.00
C ILE A 62 4.47 12.85 5.75
N LYS A 63 3.98 11.71 6.23
CA LYS A 63 4.81 10.74 6.94
C LYS A 63 5.99 10.28 6.06
N PRO A 64 7.19 10.03 6.63
CA PRO A 64 8.37 9.63 5.87
C PRO A 64 8.16 8.43 4.92
N LYS A 65 7.32 7.46 5.30
CA LYS A 65 6.97 6.32 4.44
C LYS A 65 6.24 6.74 3.16
N VAL A 66 5.29 7.67 3.26
CA VAL A 66 4.56 8.22 2.11
C VAL A 66 5.52 9.04 1.24
N TRP A 67 6.38 9.85 1.85
CA TRP A 67 7.39 10.62 1.13
C TRP A 67 8.36 9.73 0.34
N ASN A 68 8.81 8.62 0.94
CA ASN A 68 9.68 7.66 0.26
C ASN A 68 8.98 6.95 -0.91
N ALA A 69 7.69 6.62 -0.77
CA ALA A 69 6.91 6.04 -1.86
C ALA A 69 6.74 7.03 -3.02
N LEU A 70 6.43 8.30 -2.72
CA LEU A 70 6.32 9.37 -3.72
C LEU A 70 7.62 9.57 -4.50
N ASN A 71 8.78 9.61 -3.82
CA ASN A 71 10.08 9.81 -4.49
C ASN A 71 10.53 8.61 -5.34
N GLN A 72 10.02 7.41 -5.05
CA GLN A 72 10.32 6.21 -5.83
C GLN A 72 9.39 6.05 -7.04
N ALA A 73 8.23 6.71 -7.02
CA ALA A 73 7.27 6.66 -8.11
C ALA A 73 7.77 7.47 -9.31
N GLU A 74 7.79 6.84 -10.48
CA GLU A 74 8.18 7.51 -11.73
C GLU A 74 7.05 8.41 -12.28
N ASN A 75 5.80 8.07 -11.95
CA ASN A 75 4.61 8.78 -12.37
C ASN A 75 3.69 8.96 -11.17
N PHE A 76 2.98 10.09 -11.14
CA PHE A 76 2.03 10.42 -10.08
C PHE A 76 0.66 10.69 -10.68
N VAL A 77 -0.36 10.02 -10.17
CA VAL A 77 -1.76 10.16 -10.59
C VAL A 77 -2.61 10.39 -9.35
N THR A 78 -3.54 11.35 -9.45
CA THR A 78 -4.45 11.74 -8.38
C THR A 78 -5.89 11.71 -8.86
N GLU A 79 -6.83 11.61 -7.92
CA GLU A 79 -8.27 11.72 -8.21
C GLU A 79 -8.61 13.07 -8.86
N ILE A 80 -7.93 14.13 -8.41
CA ILE A 80 -8.12 15.48 -8.91
C ILE A 80 -7.04 15.82 -9.94
N ASN A 81 -7.44 16.30 -11.12
CA ASN A 81 -6.51 16.88 -12.08
C ASN A 81 -6.30 18.37 -11.81
N TYR A 82 -5.26 18.69 -11.03
CA TYR A 82 -4.89 20.07 -10.71
C TYR A 82 -4.40 20.90 -11.90
N THR A 83 -4.20 20.29 -13.06
CA THR A 83 -3.78 20.98 -14.29
C THR A 83 -4.96 21.35 -15.20
N ASP A 84 -6.17 20.83 -14.94
CA ASP A 84 -7.38 21.17 -15.68
C ASP A 84 -8.08 22.40 -15.07
N GLN A 85 -8.31 23.43 -15.90
CA GLN A 85 -8.90 24.69 -15.44
C GLN A 85 -10.37 24.56 -15.01
N ASN A 86 -11.16 23.69 -15.65
CA ASN A 86 -12.56 23.47 -15.31
C ASN A 86 -12.70 22.73 -13.98
N GLU A 87 -11.79 21.79 -13.73
CA GLU A 87 -11.73 21.06 -12.47
C GLU A 87 -11.31 21.98 -11.32
N MET A 88 -10.28 22.81 -11.53
CA MET A 88 -9.87 23.83 -10.56
C MET A 88 -10.99 24.83 -10.24
N ALA A 89 -11.78 25.26 -11.24
CA ALA A 89 -12.94 26.11 -11.04
C ALA A 89 -14.04 25.42 -10.21
N SER A 90 -14.18 24.10 -10.34
CA SER A 90 -15.16 23.32 -9.57
C SER A 90 -14.76 23.21 -8.10
N ILE A 91 -13.47 23.00 -7.81
CA ILE A 91 -12.93 22.99 -6.44
C ILE A 91 -13.14 24.34 -5.75
N GLN A 92 -12.87 25.46 -6.44
CA GLN A 92 -13.09 26.80 -5.90
C GLN A 92 -14.55 27.07 -5.54
N LYS A 93 -15.50 26.58 -6.35
CA LYS A 93 -16.93 26.69 -6.05
C LYS A 93 -17.31 25.90 -4.80
N MET A 94 -16.80 24.68 -4.65
CA MET A 94 -17.03 23.83 -3.48
C MET A 94 -16.53 24.50 -2.18
N MET A 95 -15.30 25.02 -2.18
CA MET A 95 -14.72 25.72 -1.01
C MET A 95 -15.51 26.96 -0.58
N ASN A 96 -16.18 27.64 -1.51
CA ASN A 96 -17.02 28.79 -1.19
C ASN A 96 -18.41 28.38 -0.66
N ALA A 97 -18.94 27.23 -1.08
CA ALA A 97 -20.19 26.69 -0.54
C ALA A 97 -20.06 26.28 0.93
N ASP A 98 -18.93 25.68 1.32
CA ASP A 98 -18.68 25.25 2.71
C ASP A 98 -18.67 26.42 3.72
N LYS A 99 -18.21 27.61 3.31
CA LYS A 99 -18.26 28.82 4.16
C LYS A 99 -19.67 29.22 4.59
N LYS A 100 -20.70 28.81 3.84
CA LYS A 100 -22.09 29.08 4.19
C LYS A 100 -22.56 28.22 5.37
N TYR A 101 -21.98 27.04 5.56
CA TYR A 101 -22.34 26.11 6.64
C TYR A 101 -21.56 26.35 7.93
N LEU A 102 -20.38 26.98 7.86
CA LEU A 102 -19.54 27.28 9.03
C LEU A 102 -19.86 28.62 9.72
N ASN A 103 -20.73 29.44 9.14
CA ASN A 103 -21.12 30.76 9.67
C ASN A 103 -22.58 30.81 10.20
N ASN A 104 -23.22 29.65 10.39
CA ASN A 104 -24.44 29.48 11.19
C ASN A 104 -24.12 28.72 12.47
#